data_AF-A0A9C9JMG4-F1
#
_entry.id   AF-A0A9C9JMG4-F1
#
_cell.length_a   1.000
_cell.length_b   1.000
_cell.length_c   1.000
_cell.angle_alpha   90.00
_cell.angle_beta   90.00
_cell.angle_gamma   90.00
#
_symmetry.space_group_name_H-M   'P 1'
#
loop_
_entity.id
_entity.type
_entity.pdbx_description
1 polymer ?
#
loop_
_entity_poly.entity_id
_entity_poly.type
_entity_poly.pdbx_seq_one_letter_code
_entity_poly.pdbx_strand_id
1 'polypeptide(L)' 'AVVVEARHLCMEMRGVRAEGSTITTSALRGAFEARESTRIELLTLIQGPRDPL' A
#
# COMPACT_ATOMS: atom_id res chain seq x y z
N ALA A 1 -2.45 1.37 12.83
CA ALA A 1 -2.82 1.06 11.43
C ALA A 1 -1.74 0.20 10.82
N VAL A 2 -2.08 -0.67 9.86
CA VAL A 2 -1.11 -1.49 9.13
C VAL A 2 -1.28 -1.22 7.63
N VAL A 3 -0.17 -1.00 6.92
CA VAL A 3 -0.11 -0.85 5.47
C VAL A 3 1.07 -1.69 4.98
N VAL A 4 0.87 -2.49 3.94
CA VAL A 4 1.89 -3.34 3.33
C VAL A 4 1.89 -3.08 1.83
N GLU A 5 3.06 -2.79 1.28
CA GLU A 5 3.30 -2.72 -0.16
C GLU A 5 4.27 -3.84 -0.56
N ALA A 6 3.89 -4.63 -1.56
CA ALA A 6 4.70 -5.75 -2.00
C ALA A 6 4.54 -6.03 -3.50
N ARG A 7 5.59 -6.62 -4.09
CA ARG A 7 5.56 -7.22 -5.42
C ARG A 7 5.27 -8.69 -5.32
N HIS A 8 4.30 -9.16 -6.10
CA HIS A 8 3.94 -10.58 -6.15
C HIS A 8 4.69 -11.27 -7.28
N LEU A 9 5.83 -11.89 -6.96
CA LEU A 9 6.67 -12.59 -7.93
C LEU A 9 5.95 -13.71 -8.68
N CYS A 10 4.90 -14.31 -8.10
CA CYS A 10 4.05 -15.27 -8.79
C CYS A 10 3.22 -14.65 -9.91
N MET A 11 2.90 -13.36 -9.85
CA MET A 11 2.18 -12.62 -10.89
C MET A 11 3.15 -12.02 -11.93
N GLU A 12 4.36 -11.67 -11.52
CA GLU A 12 5.37 -11.11 -12.42
C GLU A 12 6.09 -12.19 -13.24
N MET A 13 6.61 -13.23 -12.58
CA MET A 13 7.46 -14.23 -13.23
C MET A 13 6.69 -15.46 -13.75
N ARG A 14 5.42 -15.60 -13.37
CA ARG A 14 4.58 -16.76 -13.70
C ARG A 14 3.15 -16.28 -14.02
N GLY A 15 2.32 -17.18 -14.54
CA GLY A 15 0.90 -16.89 -14.80
C GLY A 15 0.68 -15.68 -15.71
N VAL A 16 -0.03 -14.67 -15.22
CA VAL A 16 -0.47 -13.46 -15.95
C VAL A 16 0.68 -12.55 -16.43
N ARG A 17 1.90 -12.71 -15.89
CA ARG A 17 3.11 -11.94 -16.27
C ARG A 17 2.94 -10.42 -16.21
N ALA A 18 2.36 -9.92 -15.12
CA ALA A 18 2.16 -8.50 -14.87
C ALA A 18 3.42 -7.88 -14.26
N GLU A 19 4.44 -7.64 -15.08
CA GLU A 19 5.73 -7.07 -14.64
C GLU A 19 5.58 -5.67 -14.03
N GLY A 20 6.32 -5.40 -12.94
CA GLY A 20 6.26 -4.13 -12.23
C GLY A 20 4.98 -3.93 -11.43
N SER A 21 4.17 -4.98 -11.25
CA SER A 21 2.94 -4.91 -10.47
C SER A 21 3.26 -4.85 -8.96
N THR A 22 2.86 -3.74 -8.36
CA THR A 22 2.93 -3.52 -6.92
C THR A 22 1.53 -3.53 -6.33
N ILE A 23 1.34 -4.27 -5.23
CA ILE A 23 0.06 -4.40 -4.53
C ILE A 23 0.20 -3.79 -3.13
N THR A 24 -0.75 -2.91 -2.80
CA THR A 24 -0.86 -2.29 -1.49
C THR A 24 -2.08 -2.83 -0.76
N THR A 25 -1.90 -3.33 0.46
CA THR A 25 -2.99 -3.77 1.34
C THR A 25 -2.92 -3.04 2.68
N SER A 26 -4.04 -2.89 3.35
CA SER A 26 -4.08 -2.23 4.65
C SER A 26 -5.11 -2.85 5.59
N ALA A 27 -4.85 -2.73 6.89
CA ALA A 27 -5.78 -3.07 7.94
C ALA A 27 -5.81 -1.91 8.96
N LEU A 28 -6.97 -1.25 9.04
CA LEU A 28 -7.21 -0.12 9.93
C LEU A 28 -8.14 -0.57 11.06
N ARG A 29 -7.88 -0.09 12.28
CA ARG A 29 -8.67 -0.37 13.47
C ARG A 29 -8.72 0.87 14.36
N GLY A 30 -9.74 0.95 15.21
CA GLY A 30 -9.89 2.05 16.17
C GLY A 30 -10.04 3.40 15.48
N ALA A 31 -9.31 4.41 15.94
CA ALA A 31 -9.39 5.78 15.41
C ALA A 31 -9.09 5.87 13.90
N PHE A 32 -8.20 5.02 13.36
CA PHE A 32 -7.86 5.01 11.92
C PHE A 32 -8.97 4.41 11.05
N GLU A 33 -9.82 3.56 11.63
CA GLU A 33 -11.01 3.03 10.96
C GLU A 33 -12.18 4.01 11.08
N ALA A 34 -12.42 4.52 12.29
CA ALA A 34 -13.57 5.35 12.62
C ALA A 34 -13.47 6.82 12.12
N ARG A 35 -12.26 7.38 12.00
CA ARG A 35 -12.05 8.78 11.64
C ARG A 35 -11.38 8.89 10.28
N GLU A 36 -12.12 9.43 9.32
CA GLU A 36 -11.62 9.66 7.96
C GLU A 36 -10.42 10.61 7.92
N SER A 37 -10.46 11.72 8.68
CA SER A 37 -9.35 12.69 8.69
C SER A 37 -8.02 12.06 9.14
N THR A 38 -8.06 11.23 10.19
CA THR A 38 -6.89 10.49 10.70
C THR A 38 -6.38 9.45 9.68
N ARG A 39 -7.29 8.82 8.93
CA ARG A 39 -6.92 7.91 7.84
C ARG A 39 -6.24 8.65 6.70
N ILE A 40 -6.80 9.77 6.27
CA ILE A 40 -6.27 10.59 5.16
C ILE A 40 -4.89 11.12 5.52
N GLU A 41 -4.73 11.65 6.74
CA GLU A 41 -3.44 12.12 7.24
C GLU A 41 -2.37 11.02 7.18
N LEU A 42 -2.69 9.83 7.71
CA LEU A 42 -1.80 8.67 7.65
C LEU A 42 -1.39 8.32 6.21
N LEU A 43 -2.36 8.18 5.31
CA LEU A 43 -2.09 7.79 3.92
C LEU A 43 -1.26 8.86 3.20
N THR A 44 -1.50 10.14 3.49
CA THR A 44 -0.73 11.25 2.93
C THR A 44 0.73 11.21 3.38
N LEU A 45 0.97 10.92 4.67
CA LEU A 45 2.32 10.84 5.23
C LEU A 45 3.11 9.64 4.69
N ILE A 46 2.48 8.48 4.54
CA ILE A 46 3.14 7.26 4.02
C ILE A 46 3.50 7.41 2.52
N GLN A 47 2.73 8.20 1.77
CA GLN A 47 2.99 8.51 0.36
C GLN A 47 3.99 9.65 0.13
N GLY A 48 4.86 9.96 1.11
CA GLY A 48 5.91 10.99 1.00
C GLY A 48 6.76 10.89 -0.27
N PRO A 49 7.65 11.88 -0.55
CA PRO A 49 8.37 11.99 -1.82
C PRO A 49 9.00 10.64 -2.20
N ARG A 50 8.44 9.98 -3.22
CA ARG A 50 8.95 8.68 -3.68
C ARG A 50 10.31 8.92 -4.29
N ASP A 51 11.36 8.42 -3.62
CA ASP A 51 12.73 8.46 -4.14
C ASP A 51 12.77 7.60 -5.42
N PRO A 52 13.06 8.20 -6.60
CA PRO A 52 13.06 7.49 -7.86
C PRO A 52 14.42 6.82 -8.05
N LEU A 53 14.63 5.68 -7.38
CA LEU A 53 15.70 4.76 -7.76
C LEU A 53 15.24 3.87 -8.92
#